data_AF-A0A4R4UG27-F1
#
_entry.id   AF-A0A4R4UG27-F1
#
_cell.length_a   1.000
_cell.length_b   1.000
_cell.length_c   1.000
_cell.angle_alpha   90.00
_cell.angle_beta   90.00
_cell.angle_gamma   90.00
#
_symmetry.space_group_name_H-M   'P 1'
#
loop_
_entity.id
_entity.type
_entity.pdbx_description
1 polymer ?
#
loop_
_entity_poly.entity_id
_entity_poly.type
_entity_poly.pdbx_seq_one_letter_code
_entity_poly.pdbx_strand_id
1 'polypeptide(L)'
;MVITEGEKDVETLRAHRGIVATCNPMGAGKWQPDFARYFRGADVSIVADRDEAGRRHARTVVDSLMPVARCIHVIQARHGKDAHDHLSAGGTMGDFIEVWTPKPFTDEEVHG
;
A
#
# COMPACT_ATOMS: atom_id res chain seq x y z
N MET A 1 0.73 -6.85 -4.66
CA MET A 1 -0.45 -6.02 -5.02
C MET A 1 -0.31 -4.66 -4.37
N VAL A 2 -1.04 -3.65 -4.85
CA VAL A 2 -0.95 -2.28 -4.35
C VAL A 2 -2.20 -1.90 -3.56
N ILE A 3 -2.03 -1.27 -2.40
CA ILE A 3 -3.11 -0.64 -1.63
C ILE A 3 -2.92 0.87 -1.71
N THR A 4 -3.98 1.59 -2.05
CA THR A 4 -4.02 3.06 -2.05
C THR A 4 -5.10 3.56 -1.10
N GLU A 5 -5.06 4.86 -0.79
CA GLU A 5 -6.04 5.49 0.09
C GLU A 5 -7.43 5.59 -0.57
N GLY A 6 -7.49 5.89 -1.87
CA GLY A 6 -8.74 6.15 -2.59
C GLY A 6 -8.88 5.45 -3.93
N GLU A 7 -10.12 5.37 -4.41
CA GLU A 7 -10.53 4.67 -5.62
C GLU A 7 -9.91 5.28 -6.89
N LYS A 8 -9.68 6.59 -6.90
CA LYS A 8 -9.05 7.28 -8.05
C LYS A 8 -7.64 6.75 -8.32
N ASP A 9 -6.85 6.54 -7.27
CA ASP A 9 -5.50 5.99 -7.39
C ASP A 9 -5.53 4.53 -7.83
N VAL A 10 -6.49 3.74 -7.32
CA VAL A 10 -6.72 2.36 -7.74
C VAL A 10 -6.93 2.28 -9.25
N GLU A 11 -7.83 3.10 -9.79
CA GLU A 11 -8.14 3.08 -11.22
C GLU A 11 -6.96 3.58 -12.06
N THR A 12 -6.22 4.58 -11.59
CA THR A 12 -5.01 5.07 -12.27
C THR A 12 -3.93 3.98 -12.34
N LEU A 13 -3.73 3.23 -11.24
CA LEU A 13 -2.80 2.11 -11.19
C LEU A 13 -3.24 0.96 -12.08
N ARG A 14 -4.52 0.57 -12.04
CA ARG A 14 -5.08 -0.55 -12.83
C ARG A 14 -5.05 -0.31 -14.33
N ALA A 15 -5.02 0.94 -14.79
CA ALA A 15 -4.80 1.27 -16.19
C ALA A 15 -3.42 0.80 -16.70
N HIS A 16 -2.47 0.53 -15.80
CA HIS A 16 -1.16 0.00 -16.14
C HIS A 16 -1.14 -1.53 -16.11
N ARG A 17 -0.57 -2.13 -17.16
CA ARG A 17 -0.58 -3.58 -17.37
C ARG A 17 0.08 -4.31 -16.20
N GLY A 18 -0.63 -5.28 -15.63
CA GLY A 18 -0.11 -6.17 -14.59
C GLY A 18 -0.19 -5.60 -13.17
N ILE A 19 -0.73 -4.39 -12.99
CA ILE A 19 -0.91 -3.81 -11.66
C ILE A 19 -2.27 -4.20 -11.09
N VAL A 20 -2.21 -4.98 -10.01
CA VAL A 20 -3.37 -5.27 -9.16
C VAL A 20 -3.39 -4.27 -8.01
N ALA A 21 -4.40 -3.39 -8.00
CA ALA A 21 -4.58 -2.37 -6.96
C ALA A 21 -5.96 -2.47 -6.29
N THR A 22 -6.06 -2.03 -5.03
CA THR A 22 -7.31 -1.92 -4.27
C THR A 22 -7.20 -0.82 -3.19
N CYS A 23 -8.32 -0.43 -2.60
CA CYS A 23 -8.40 0.50 -1.47
C CYS A 23 -9.57 0.08 -0.56
N ASN A 24 -9.64 0.65 0.64
CA ASN A 24 -10.88 0.57 1.42
C ASN A 24 -11.96 1.47 0.81
N PRO A 25 -13.25 1.20 1.05
CA PRO A 25 -14.31 2.09 0.61
C PRO A 25 -14.21 3.45 1.32
N MET A 26 -14.57 4.51 0.61
CA MET A 26 -14.78 5.87 1.17
C MET A 26 -13.50 6.60 1.64
N GLY A 27 -12.32 6.23 1.14
CA GLY A 27 -11.08 7.00 1.34
C GLY A 27 -10.41 6.88 2.72
N ALA A 28 -9.48 7.79 3.04
CA ALA A 28 -8.69 7.74 4.27
C ALA A 28 -9.50 7.51 5.55
N GLY A 29 -8.88 6.76 6.46
CA GLY A 29 -9.42 6.54 7.80
C GLY A 29 -10.64 5.63 7.86
N LYS A 30 -11.02 4.99 6.73
CA LYS A 30 -12.11 4.00 6.67
C LYS A 30 -11.62 2.56 6.52
N TRP A 31 -10.32 2.34 6.69
CA TRP A 31 -9.75 0.98 6.77
C TRP A 31 -10.33 0.24 7.97
N GLN A 32 -10.82 -0.97 7.74
CA GLN A 32 -11.29 -1.87 8.79
C GLN A 32 -10.30 -3.03 8.96
N PRO A 33 -9.91 -3.40 10.19
CA PRO A 33 -8.98 -4.51 10.42
C PRO A 33 -9.37 -5.83 9.75
N ASP A 34 -10.67 -6.07 9.64
CA ASP A 34 -11.27 -7.23 8.96
C ASP A 34 -10.84 -7.41 7.50
N PHE A 35 -10.42 -6.33 6.83
CA PHE A 35 -9.92 -6.40 5.45
C PHE A 35 -8.60 -7.17 5.35
N ALA A 36 -7.82 -7.26 6.43
CA ALA A 36 -6.54 -7.96 6.44
C ALA A 36 -6.64 -9.43 6.01
N ARG A 37 -7.78 -10.10 6.24
CA ARG A 37 -7.99 -11.50 5.86
C ARG A 37 -7.79 -11.77 4.37
N TYR A 38 -8.02 -10.77 3.52
CA TYR A 38 -7.86 -10.89 2.06
C TYR A 38 -6.40 -10.82 1.61
N PHE A 39 -5.47 -10.43 2.50
CA PHE A 39 -4.05 -10.21 2.19
C PHE A 39 -3.13 -11.27 2.82
N ARG A 40 -3.69 -12.38 3.32
CA ARG A 40 -2.90 -13.46 3.92
C ARG A 40 -1.89 -14.02 2.91
N GLY A 41 -0.61 -14.01 3.27
CA GLY A 41 0.50 -14.49 2.43
C GLY A 41 0.84 -13.60 1.23
N ALA A 42 0.23 -12.41 1.12
CA ALA A 42 0.45 -11.50 0.00
C ALA A 42 1.73 -10.66 0.17
N ASP A 43 2.36 -10.28 -0.95
CA ASP A 43 3.27 -9.14 -1.00
C ASP A 43 2.45 -7.88 -1.28
N VAL A 44 2.56 -6.90 -0.38
CA VAL A 44 1.73 -5.70 -0.40
C VAL A 44 2.62 -4.47 -0.45
N SER A 45 2.39 -3.61 -1.45
CA SER A 45 2.90 -2.25 -1.46
C SER A 45 1.76 -1.31 -1.08
N ILE A 46 1.97 -0.46 -0.08
CA ILE A 46 1.00 0.52 0.38
C ILE A 46 1.50 1.89 -0.09
N VAL A 47 0.73 2.58 -0.92
CA VAL A 47 1.02 3.95 -1.32
C VAL A 47 0.49 4.88 -0.23
N ALA A 48 1.39 5.61 0.42
CA ALA A 48 1.04 6.64 1.37
C ALA A 48 1.08 8.01 0.67
N ASP A 49 -0.05 8.71 0.65
CA ASP A 49 -0.10 10.08 0.18
C ASP A 49 0.90 10.95 0.96
N ARG A 50 1.43 11.98 0.29
CA ARG A 50 2.52 12.82 0.83
C ARG A 50 2.06 13.86 1.84
N ASP A 51 1.04 13.56 2.62
CA ASP A 51 0.57 14.37 3.73
C ASP A 51 0.48 13.57 5.04
N GLU A 52 -0.02 14.20 6.09
CA GLU A 52 -0.14 13.56 7.39
C GLU A 52 -1.28 12.52 7.45
N ALA A 53 -2.37 12.75 6.71
CA ALA A 53 -3.51 11.84 6.69
C ALA A 53 -3.16 10.53 6.00
N GLY A 54 -2.51 10.60 4.84
CA GLY A 54 -2.03 9.44 4.09
C GLY A 54 -1.00 8.63 4.87
N ARG A 55 -0.06 9.28 5.58
CA ARG A 55 0.90 8.58 6.44
C ARG A 55 0.21 7.85 7.60
N ARG A 56 -0.78 8.47 8.24
CA ARG A 56 -1.55 7.80 9.31
C ARG A 56 -2.36 6.64 8.76
N HIS A 57 -3.01 6.82 7.60
CA HIS A 57 -3.76 5.76 6.93
C HIS A 57 -2.86 4.57 6.62
N ALA A 58 -1.72 4.80 5.95
CA ALA A 58 -0.75 3.75 5.64
C ALA A 58 -0.28 3.00 6.89
N ARG A 59 -0.02 3.72 8.00
CA ARG A 59 0.33 3.08 9.27
C ARG A 59 -0.78 2.15 9.78
N THR A 60 -2.04 2.59 9.75
CA THR A 60 -3.19 1.75 10.13
C THR A 60 -3.30 0.49 9.27
N VAL A 61 -3.10 0.62 7.95
CA VAL A 61 -3.09 -0.53 7.04
C VAL A 61 -1.95 -1.47 7.39
N VAL A 62 -0.73 -0.96 7.59
CA VAL A 62 0.41 -1.80 7.96
C VAL A 62 0.15 -2.55 9.25
N ASP A 63 -0.25 -1.87 10.32
CA ASP A 63 -0.53 -2.50 11.63
C ASP A 63 -1.56 -3.63 11.49
N SER A 64 -2.55 -3.45 10.60
CA SER A 64 -3.56 -4.46 10.27
C SER A 64 -3.02 -5.65 9.46
N LEU A 65 -2.02 -5.43 8.59
CA LEU A 65 -1.49 -6.45 7.67
C LEU A 65 -0.27 -7.19 8.24
N MET A 66 0.46 -6.60 9.19
CA MET A 66 1.64 -7.18 9.83
C MET A 66 1.48 -8.65 10.24
N PRO A 67 0.34 -9.10 10.79
CA PRO A 67 0.19 -10.49 11.23
C PRO A 67 -0.14 -11.49 10.12
N VAL A 68 -0.41 -11.05 8.89
CA VAL A 68 -0.97 -11.91 7.83
C VAL A 68 -0.26 -11.79 6.49
N ALA A 69 0.28 -10.63 6.13
CA ALA A 69 0.96 -10.43 4.85
C ALA A 69 2.36 -11.06 4.88
N ARG A 70 2.82 -11.57 3.72
CA ARG A 70 4.16 -12.13 3.58
C ARG A 70 5.22 -11.03 3.59
N CYS A 71 4.98 -9.94 2.88
CA CYS A 71 5.85 -8.77 2.83
C CYS A 71 5.02 -7.50 2.71
N ILE A 72 5.48 -6.42 3.33
CA ILE A 72 4.82 -5.11 3.28
C ILE A 72 5.90 -4.05 2.97
N HIS A 73 5.64 -3.24 1.96
CA HIS A 73 6.43 -2.06 1.62
C HIS A 73 5.53 -0.84 1.69
N VAL A 74 6.01 0.25 2.30
CA VAL A 74 5.33 1.55 2.23
C VAL A 74 6.12 2.46 1.31
N ILE A 75 5.43 2.95 0.28
CA ILE A 75 6.02 3.75 -0.78
C ILE A 75 5.28 5.08 -0.91
N GLN A 76 5.98 6.10 -1.42
CA GLN A 76 5.39 7.40 -1.73
C GLN A 76 5.74 7.84 -3.14
N ALA A 77 4.84 8.66 -3.70
CA ALA A 77 5.05 9.31 -4.98
C ALA A 77 6.37 10.11 -5.00
N ARG A 78 7.22 9.89 -6.00
CA ARG A 78 8.40 10.76 -6.23
C ARG A 78 7.97 12.17 -6.66
N HIS A 79 6.93 12.23 -7.48
CA HIS A 79 6.39 13.44 -8.09
C HIS A 79 4.93 13.57 -7.70
N GLY A 80 4.49 14.78 -7.34
CA GLY A 80 3.12 15.01 -6.90
C GLY A 80 2.83 14.47 -5.51
N LYS A 81 1.54 14.35 -5.17
CA LYS A 81 1.05 14.05 -3.82
C LYS A 81 0.70 12.57 -3.61
N ASP A 82 0.14 11.93 -4.62
CA ASP A 82 -0.45 10.59 -4.57
C ASP A 82 -0.01 9.75 -5.79
N ALA A 83 -0.54 8.53 -5.94
CA ALA A 83 -0.21 7.67 -7.08
C ALA A 83 -0.69 8.27 -8.40
N HIS A 84 -1.86 8.93 -8.40
CA HIS A 84 -2.42 9.55 -9.57
C HIS A 84 -1.51 10.66 -10.12
N ASP A 85 -1.08 11.59 -9.28
CA ASP A 85 -0.18 12.68 -9.66
C ASP A 85 1.16 12.11 -10.17
N HIS A 86 1.67 11.08 -9.49
CA HIS A 86 2.93 10.44 -9.86
C HIS A 86 2.92 9.87 -11.27
N LEU A 87 1.89 9.07 -11.60
CA LEU A 87 1.74 8.43 -12.90
C LEU A 87 1.35 9.45 -13.98
N SER A 88 0.53 10.45 -13.64
CA SER A 88 0.15 11.53 -14.55
C SER A 88 1.34 12.42 -14.92
N ALA A 89 2.35 12.52 -14.06
CA ALA A 89 3.61 13.19 -14.34
C ALA A 89 4.60 12.34 -15.17
N GLY A 90 4.20 11.14 -15.62
CA GLY A 90 5.05 10.21 -16.37
C GLY A 90 5.98 9.36 -15.49
N GLY A 91 5.78 9.35 -14.17
CA GLY A 91 6.48 8.43 -13.27
C GLY A 91 6.04 6.99 -13.49
N THR A 92 6.92 6.04 -13.16
CA THR A 92 6.65 4.61 -13.24
C THR A 92 6.55 3.99 -11.86
N MET A 93 6.05 2.75 -11.77
CA MET A 93 6.05 2.00 -10.50
C MET A 93 7.45 1.89 -9.86
N GLY A 94 8.52 1.87 -10.66
CA GLY A 94 9.89 1.82 -10.16
C GLY A 94 10.43 3.15 -9.64
N ASP A 95 9.74 4.26 -9.91
CA ASP A 95 10.15 5.60 -9.48
C ASP A 95 9.61 5.98 -8.09
N PHE A 96 8.62 5.23 -7.57
CA PHE A 96 8.14 5.39 -6.21
C PHE A 96 9.28 5.24 -5.21
N ILE A 97 9.22 6.05 -4.15
CA ILE A 97 10.24 6.07 -3.11
C ILE A 97 9.76 5.18 -1.97
N GLU A 98 10.52 4.13 -1.67
CA GLU A 98 10.30 3.35 -0.45
C GLU A 98 10.65 4.20 0.77
N VAL A 99 9.66 4.40 1.64
CA VAL A 99 9.82 5.22 2.85
C VAL A 99 9.85 4.39 4.12
N TRP A 100 9.32 3.17 4.06
CA TRP A 100 9.38 2.24 5.17
C TRP A 100 9.14 0.80 4.72
N THR A 101 9.88 -0.13 5.32
CA THR A 101 9.72 -1.57 5.11
C THR A 101 9.69 -2.25 6.47
N PRO A 102 8.51 -2.56 7.03
CA PRO A 102 8.44 -3.41 8.21
C PRO A 102 9.03 -4.79 7.89
N LYS A 103 9.71 -5.40 8.87
CA LYS A 103 10.09 -6.80 8.77
C LYS A 103 8.85 -7.67 9.10
N PRO A 104 8.28 -8.40 8.13
CA PRO A 104 7.15 -9.28 8.38
C PRO A 104 7.58 -10.47 9.26
N PHE A 105 6.62 -11.07 9.96
CA PHE A 105 6.82 -12.30 10.71
C PHE A 105 7.19 -13.43 9.73
N THR A 106 8.33 -14.07 9.94
CA THR A 106 8.74 -15.25 9.17
C THR A 106 8.41 -16.49 10.01
N ASP A 107 7.81 -17.51 9.40
CA ASP A 107 7.57 -18.83 10.05
C ASP A 107 8.89 -19.53 10.47
N GLU A 108 10.05 -18.92 10.20
CA GLU A 108 11.38 -19.45 10.52
C GLU A 108 11.67 -19.52 12.04
N GLU A 109 10.87 -18.89 12.90
CA GLU A 109 11.10 -18.90 14.36
C GLU A 109 10.31 -19.98 15.14
N VAL A 110 9.57 -20.88 14.48
CA VAL A 110 8.76 -21.92 15.16
C VAL A 110 9.40 -23.33 15.11
N HIS A 111 10.66 -23.46 14.69
CA HIS A 111 11.41 -24.72 14.76
C HIS A 111 12.77 -24.56 15.48
N GLY A 112 12.73 -24.07 16.72
CA GLY A 112 13.86 -24.08 17.67
C GLY A 112 13.54 -24.84 18.94
#